data_AF-A0A8S3ZL55-F1
#
_entry.id   AF-A0A8S3ZL55-F1
#
_cell.length_a   1.000
_cell.length_b   1.000
_cell.length_c   1.000
_cell.angle_alpha   90.00
_cell.angle_beta   90.00
_cell.angle_gamma   90.00
#
_symmetry.space_group_name_H-M   'P 1'
#
loop_
_entity.id
_entity.type
_entity.pdbx_description
1 polymer ?
#
loop_
_entity_poly.entity_id
_entity_poly.type
_entity_poly.pdbx_seq_one_letter_code
_entity_poly.pdbx_strand_id
1 'polypeptide(L)'
;MQNTVGKLLEKIVAQRLTTYLELHDKFPPTLGGYRLNKETWFNAAVFAYDVYEGFQIKEETCAAVLDLEDAYNKVPYDYLMQLLLKLEVNPILIRWIAAVLFQRKI
;
A
#
# COMPACT_ATOMS: atom_id res chain seq x y z
N MET A 1 17.72 12.06 14.38
CA MET A 1 18.59 11.19 13.57
C MET A 1 18.10 9.75 13.71
N GLN A 2 17.52 9.16 12.67
CA GLN A 2 17.02 7.79 12.71
C GLN A 2 18.21 6.82 12.61
N ASN A 3 18.52 6.10 13.69
CA ASN A 3 19.66 5.20 13.74
C ASN A 3 19.32 3.83 13.09
N THR A 4 20.36 3.05 12.80
CA THR A 4 20.23 1.72 12.16
C THR A 4 19.28 0.79 12.92
N VAL A 5 19.26 0.87 14.25
CA VAL A 5 18.37 0.07 15.11
C VAL A 5 16.90 0.43 14.87
N GLY A 6 16.58 1.73 14.78
CA GLY A 6 15.23 2.20 14.46
C GLY A 6 14.75 1.68 13.10
N LYS A 7 15.61 1.75 12.07
CA LYS A 7 15.29 1.22 10.73
C LYS A 7 15.08 -0.30 10.73
N LEU A 8 15.83 -1.04 11.54
CA LEU A 8 15.63 -2.48 11.69
C LEU A 8 14.25 -2.78 12.28
N LEU A 9 13.86 -2.07 13.34
CA LEU A 9 12.53 -2.23 13.94
C LEU A 9 11.41 -1.84 12.98
N GLU A 10 11.55 -0.74 12.23
CA GLU A 10 10.61 -0.35 11.18
C GLU A 10 10.45 -1.47 10.15
N LYS A 11 11.55 -2.06 9.69
CA LYS A 11 11.52 -3.17 8.72
C LYS A 11 10.81 -4.41 9.28
N ILE A 12 11.03 -4.74 10.55
CA ILE A 12 10.35 -5.86 11.23
C ILE A 12 8.84 -5.60 11.33
N VAL A 13 8.44 -4.40 11.72
CA VAL A 13 7.02 -4.02 11.84
C VAL A 13 6.35 -4.00 10.47
N ALA A 14 7.00 -3.41 9.46
CA ALA A 14 6.51 -3.41 8.09
C ALA A 14 6.31 -4.83 7.56
N GLN A 15 7.28 -5.73 7.77
CA GLN A 15 7.16 -7.12 7.35
C GLN A 15 5.97 -7.82 8.03
N ARG A 16 5.79 -7.65 9.35
CA ARG A 16 4.67 -8.24 10.09
C ARG A 16 3.32 -7.73 9.60
N LEU A 17 3.23 -6.42 9.35
CA LEU A 17 2.02 -5.80 8.82
C LEU A 17 1.70 -6.34 7.42
N THR A 18 2.68 -6.34 6.50
CA THR A 18 2.48 -6.86 5.14
C THR A 18 2.06 -8.32 5.17
N THR A 19 2.75 -9.18 5.92
CA THR A 19 2.37 -10.59 6.05
C THR A 19 0.95 -10.77 6.57
N TYR A 20 0.54 -9.99 7.58
CA TYR A 20 -0.83 -10.04 8.09
C TYR A 20 -1.86 -9.66 7.02
N LEU A 21 -1.63 -8.55 6.30
CA LEU A 21 -2.54 -8.05 5.28
C LEU A 21 -2.65 -8.99 4.08
N GLU A 22 -1.56 -9.66 3.71
CA GLU A 22 -1.57 -10.71 2.67
C GLU A 22 -2.36 -11.95 3.11
N LEU A 23 -2.06 -12.49 4.29
CA LEU A 23 -2.67 -13.74 4.77
C LEU A 23 -4.18 -13.65 5.01
N HIS A 24 -4.70 -12.43 5.19
CA HIS A 24 -6.13 -12.18 5.40
C HIS A 24 -6.78 -11.50 4.19
N ASP A 25 -6.14 -11.53 3.02
CA ASP A 25 -6.64 -10.98 1.75
C ASP A 25 -7.13 -9.52 1.87
N LYS A 26 -6.48 -8.73 2.73
CA LYS A 26 -6.85 -7.32 2.96
C LYS A 26 -6.33 -6.41 1.84
N PHE A 27 -5.32 -6.84 1.08
CA PHE A 27 -4.85 -6.10 -0.09
C PHE A 27 -5.71 -6.41 -1.33
N PRO A 28 -6.11 -5.38 -2.10
CA PRO A 28 -6.85 -5.62 -3.33
C PRO A 28 -6.01 -6.44 -4.32
N PRO A 29 -6.63 -7.36 -5.08
CA PRO A 29 -5.92 -8.21 -6.03
C PRO A 29 -5.25 -7.41 -7.17
N THR A 30 -5.76 -6.21 -7.46
CA THR A 30 -5.25 -5.29 -8.50
C THR A 30 -4.04 -4.45 -8.04
N LEU A 31 -3.70 -4.48 -6.75
CA LEU A 31 -2.53 -3.78 -6.22
C LEU A 31 -1.26 -4.63 -6.46
N GLY A 32 -0.44 -4.22 -7.42
CA GLY A 32 0.86 -4.83 -7.70
C GLY A 32 2.04 -4.11 -7.06
N GLY A 33 1.91 -2.80 -6.78
CA GLY A 33 3.00 -1.98 -6.24
C GLY A 33 3.33 -2.31 -4.78
N TYR A 34 4.63 -2.31 -4.45
CA TYR A 34 5.16 -2.48 -3.08
C TYR A 34 4.66 -3.75 -2.35
N ARG A 35 4.23 -4.75 -3.10
CA ARG A 35 3.61 -5.97 -2.60
C ARG A 35 4.58 -7.14 -2.76
N LEU A 36 4.69 -7.99 -1.73
CA LEU A 36 5.64 -9.10 -1.75
C LEU A 36 5.24 -10.10 -2.84
N ASN A 37 6.22 -10.60 -3.62
CA ASN A 37 6.01 -11.57 -4.69
C ASN A 37 5.06 -11.09 -5.81
N LYS A 38 4.90 -9.77 -5.98
CA LYS A 38 4.16 -9.17 -7.10
C LYS A 38 5.10 -8.27 -7.87
N GLU A 39 5.29 -8.59 -9.15
CA GLU A 39 6.15 -7.82 -10.03
C GLU A 39 5.38 -6.63 -10.61
N THR A 40 6.04 -5.48 -10.67
CA THR A 40 5.42 -4.22 -11.13
C THR A 40 4.87 -4.31 -12.55
N TRP A 41 5.51 -5.11 -13.43
CA TRP A 41 5.08 -5.23 -14.82
C TRP A 41 3.71 -5.90 -14.98
N PHE A 42 3.26 -6.67 -13.97
CA PHE A 42 1.98 -7.38 -14.05
C PHE A 42 0.82 -6.39 -14.24
N ASN A 43 0.82 -5.26 -13.53
CA ASN A 43 -0.22 -4.24 -13.67
C ASN A 43 -0.17 -3.57 -15.06
N ALA A 44 1.01 -3.39 -15.64
CA ALA A 44 1.15 -2.87 -17.00
C ALA A 44 0.67 -3.88 -18.05
N ALA A 45 0.90 -5.17 -17.84
CA ALA A 45 0.42 -6.23 -18.71
C ALA A 45 -1.11 -6.35 -18.68
N VAL A 46 -1.73 -6.27 -17.49
CA VAL A 46 -3.20 -6.23 -17.36
C VAL A 46 -3.75 -5.02 -18.10
N PHE A 47 -3.17 -3.84 -17.91
CA PHE A 47 -3.59 -2.63 -18.64
C PHE A 47 -3.47 -2.79 -20.16
N ALA A 48 -2.35 -3.33 -20.65
CA ALA A 48 -2.15 -3.55 -22.09
C ALA A 48 -3.14 -4.58 -22.65
N TYR A 49 -3.46 -5.62 -21.88
CA TYR A 49 -4.47 -6.61 -22.24
C TYR A 49 -5.86 -5.99 -22.33
N ASP A 50 -6.29 -5.19 -21.34
CA ASP A 50 -7.59 -4.52 -21.35
C ASP A 50 -7.75 -3.60 -22.59
N VAL A 51 -6.69 -2.87 -22.95
CA VAL A 51 -6.64 -2.05 -24.18
C VAL A 51 -6.73 -2.90 -25.44
N TYR A 52 -6.04 -4.04 -25.48
CA TYR A 52 -6.06 -4.95 -26.62
C TYR A 52 -7.44 -5.58 -26.82
N GLU A 53 -8.08 -6.05 -25.75
CA GLU A 53 -9.41 -6.67 -25.82
C GLU A 53 -10.45 -5.67 -26.32
N GLY A 54 -10.47 -4.45 -25.78
CA GLY A 54 -11.36 -3.39 -26.25
C GLY A 54 -11.18 -3.08 -27.74
N PHE A 55 -9.93 -3.06 -28.21
CA PHE A 55 -9.64 -2.94 -29.64
C PHE A 55 -10.18 -4.12 -30.47
N GLN A 56 -10.05 -5.37 -29.99
CA GLN A 56 -10.55 -6.56 -30.71
C GLN A 56 -12.08 -6.55 -30.86
N ILE A 57 -12.80 -6.14 -29.83
CA ILE A 57 -14.27 -6.08 -29.84
C ILE A 57 -14.83 -4.78 -30.46
N LYS A 58 -13.94 -3.90 -30.95
CA LYS A 58 -14.26 -2.60 -31.56
C LYS A 58 -15.02 -1.66 -30.62
N GLU A 59 -14.72 -1.73 -29.33
CA GLU A 59 -15.23 -0.82 -28.32
C GLU A 59 -14.25 0.34 -28.10
N GLU A 60 -14.80 1.54 -27.86
CA GLU A 60 -13.98 2.68 -27.44
C GLU A 60 -13.40 2.40 -26.06
N THR A 61 -12.07 2.32 -25.97
CA THR A 61 -11.37 2.09 -24.70
C THR A 61 -10.79 3.41 -24.19
N CYS A 62 -11.11 3.75 -22.94
CA CYS A 62 -10.63 4.96 -22.28
C CYS A 62 -9.83 4.60 -21.02
N ALA A 63 -8.70 5.27 -20.80
CA ALA A 63 -7.91 5.13 -19.58
C ALA A 63 -8.02 6.40 -18.74
N ALA A 64 -8.47 6.26 -17.49
CA ALA A 64 -8.38 7.32 -16.48
C ALA A 64 -7.12 7.09 -15.63
N VAL A 65 -6.18 8.04 -15.69
CA VAL A 65 -4.92 7.97 -14.94
C VAL A 65 -4.94 9.02 -13.84
N LEU A 66 -4.66 8.58 -12.61
CA LEU A 66 -4.62 9.43 -11.41
C LEU A 66 -3.24 9.34 -10.80
N ASP A 67 -2.61 10.48 -10.56
CA ASP A 67 -1.37 10.60 -9.81
C ASP A 67 -1.58 11.52 -8.60
N LEU A 68 -1.13 11.05 -7.43
CA LEU A 68 -1.35 11.75 -6.17
C LEU A 68 -0.11 12.56 -5.81
N GLU A 69 -0.23 13.88 -5.82
CA GLU A 69 0.86 14.79 -5.45
C GLU A 69 1.21 14.66 -3.96
N ASP A 70 2.47 14.34 -3.68
CA ASP A 70 3.06 14.31 -2.34
C ASP A 70 2.29 13.39 -1.35
N ALA A 71 1.90 12.22 -1.86
CA ALA A 71 1.04 11.27 -1.16
C ALA A 71 1.51 10.93 0.26
N TYR A 72 2.82 10.78 0.48
CA TYR A 72 3.37 10.41 1.79
C TYR A 72 3.23 11.51 2.86
N ASN A 73 3.37 12.78 2.48
CA ASN A 73 3.26 13.90 3.42
C ASN A 73 1.80 14.30 3.69
N LYS A 74 0.88 13.98 2.78
CA LYS A 74 -0.53 14.34 2.88
C LYS A 74 -1.42 13.27 3.52
N VAL A 75 -0.87 12.13 3.99
CA VAL A 75 -1.64 11.10 4.68
C VAL A 75 -2.14 11.59 6.06
N PRO A 76 -3.45 11.62 6.32
CA PRO A 76 -3.97 11.90 7.67
C PRO A 76 -3.72 10.70 8.58
N TYR A 77 -2.87 10.87 9.61
CA TYR A 77 -2.43 9.76 10.46
C TYR A 77 -3.54 9.20 11.35
N ASP A 78 -4.49 10.04 11.77
CA ASP A 78 -5.69 9.64 12.49
C ASP A 78 -6.56 8.71 11.64
N TYR A 79 -6.78 9.06 10.36
CA TYR A 79 -7.48 8.20 9.41
C TYR A 79 -6.71 6.89 9.17
N LEU A 80 -5.39 6.96 9.02
CA LEU A 80 -4.55 5.77 8.87
C LEU A 80 -4.69 4.81 10.06
N MET A 81 -4.70 5.33 11.30
CA MET A 81 -4.88 4.49 12.49
C MET A 81 -6.28 3.86 12.54
N GLN A 82 -7.32 4.61 12.19
CA GLN A 82 -8.68 4.08 12.09
C GLN A 82 -8.79 3.00 11.01
N LEU A 83 -8.12 3.18 9.87
CA LEU A 83 -8.07 2.18 8.80
C LEU A 83 -7.40 0.89 9.29
N LEU A 84 -6.26 0.98 9.97
CA LEU A 84 -5.58 -0.20 10.52
C LEU A 84 -6.44 -0.95 11.55
N LEU A 85 -7.21 -0.23 12.37
CA LEU A 85 -8.18 -0.84 13.29
C LEU A 85 -9.31 -1.55 12.54
N LYS A 86 -9.87 -0.93 11.49
CA LYS A 86 -10.90 -1.53 10.64
C LYS A 86 -10.40 -2.76 9.89
N LEU A 87 -9.11 -2.80 9.54
CA LEU A 87 -8.44 -3.96 8.95
C LEU A 87 -8.07 -5.03 9.97
N GLU A 88 -8.46 -4.87 11.24
CA GLU A 88 -8.24 -5.82 12.34
C GLU A 88 -6.76 -6.09 12.63
N VAL A 89 -5.88 -5.15 12.27
CA VAL A 89 -4.46 -5.24 12.57
C VAL A 89 -4.25 -5.24 14.09
N ASN A 90 -3.28 -6.03 14.56
CA ASN A 90 -2.96 -6.15 15.97
C ASN A 90 -2.77 -4.77 16.65
N PRO A 91 -3.53 -4.44 17.71
CA PRO A 91 -3.45 -3.13 18.38
C PRO A 91 -2.06 -2.73 18.88
N ILE A 92 -1.19 -3.69 19.20
CA ILE A 92 0.20 -3.44 19.60
C ILE A 92 1.01 -2.87 18.43
N LEU A 93 0.83 -3.43 17.22
CA LEU A 93 1.47 -2.91 16.02
C LEU A 93 0.94 -1.51 15.68
N ILE A 94 -0.37 -1.30 15.78
CA ILE A 94 -0.99 0.00 15.54
C ILE A 94 -0.41 1.06 16.50
N ARG A 95 -0.32 0.73 17.80
CA ARG A 95 0.27 1.64 18.80
C ARG A 95 1.72 1.97 18.49
N TRP A 96 2.50 0.98 18.05
CA TRP A 96 3.90 1.20 17.66
C TRP A 96 4.01 2.10 16.42
N ILE A 97 3.22 1.83 15.39
CA ILE A 97 3.18 2.65 14.16
C ILE A 97 2.77 4.09 14.50
N ALA A 98 1.74 4.27 15.32
CA ALA A 98 1.31 5.57 15.80
C ALA A 98 2.47 6.30 16.50
N ALA A 99 3.15 5.64 17.45
CA ALA A 99 4.25 6.24 18.17
C ALA A 99 5.35 6.76 17.23
N VAL A 100 5.71 5.99 16.20
CA VAL A 100 6.74 6.41 15.22
C VAL A 100 6.25 7.55 14.32
N LEU A 101 5.03 7.47 13.78
CA LEU A 101 4.51 8.48 12.85
C LEU A 101 4.20 9.81 13.55
N PHE A 102 3.63 9.79 14.76
CA PHE A 102 3.34 11.01 15.51
C PHE A 102 4.60 11.65 16.10
N GLN A 103 5.66 10.89 16.41
CA GLN A 103 6.96 11.45 16.82
C GLN A 103 7.74 12.11 15.68
N ARG A 104 7.46 11.75 14.41
CA ARG A 104 8.09 12.38 13.24
C ARG A 104 7.62 13.82 12.98
N LYS A 105 6.56 14.30 13.65
CA LYS A 105 6.14 15.72 13.60
C LYS A 105 6.98 16.55 14.59
N ILE A 106 8.25 16.79 14.27
CA ILE A 106 9.08 17.85 14.85
C ILE A 106 9.85 18.51 13.70
#